data_AF-A0A954HBK0-F1
#
_entry.id   AF-A0A954HBK0-F1
#
_cell.length_a   1.000
_cell.length_b   1.000
_cell.length_c   1.000
_cell.angle_alpha   90.00
_cell.angle_beta   90.00
_cell.angle_gamma   90.00
#
_symmetry.space_group_name_H-M   'P 1'
#
loop_
_entity.id
_entity.type
_entity.pdbx_description
1 polymer ?
#
loop_
_entity_poly.entity_id
_entity_poly.type
_entity_poly.pdbx_seq_one_letter_code
_entity_poly.pdbx_strand_id
1 'polypeptide(L)'
;MTGTQGASQEDPKILILSGPSGSGKTTIVKQLMERQPVRLVKSISATTRPPRAHEVDQVDYYFLDRPTFEEKLEKDEFLEHAEVFQTGYLYGTL
;
A
#
# COMPACT_ATOMS: atom_id res chain seq x y z
N MET A 1 20.53 22.27 36.83
CA MET A 1 20.94 21.35 35.76
C MET A 1 19.85 20.29 35.63
N THR A 2 18.90 20.47 34.71
CA THR A 2 17.81 19.51 34.47
C THR A 2 17.94 19.04 33.02
N GLY A 3 18.23 17.75 32.86
CA GLY A 3 18.54 17.12 31.59
C GLY A 3 17.36 17.13 30.62
N THR A 4 17.64 17.55 29.39
CA THR A 4 16.78 17.33 28.24
C THR A 4 16.93 15.86 27.84
N GLN A 5 15.97 15.01 28.22
CA GLN A 5 15.88 13.66 27.66
C GLN A 5 15.53 13.80 26.17
N GLY A 6 16.47 13.39 25.31
CA GLY A 6 16.23 13.28 23.87
C GLY A 6 15.14 12.24 23.63
N ALA A 7 14.12 12.62 22.86
CA ALA A 7 13.12 11.67 22.38
C ALA A 7 13.86 10.52 21.66
N SER A 8 13.63 9.29 22.09
CA SER A 8 14.12 8.09 21.42
C SER A 8 13.62 8.11 19.98
N GLN A 9 14.55 8.11 19.01
CA GLN A 9 14.21 7.78 17.62
C GLN A 9 13.78 6.32 17.62
N GLU A 10 12.47 6.07 17.62
CA GLU A 10 11.96 4.72 17.40
C GLU A 10 12.01 4.42 15.90
N ASP A 11 12.56 3.25 15.56
CA ASP A 11 12.57 2.77 14.18
C ASP A 11 11.13 2.64 13.65
N PRO A 12 10.85 3.07 12.40
CA PRO A 12 9.53 2.94 11.81
C PRO A 12 9.12 1.47 11.75
N LYS A 13 7.93 1.17 12.28
CA LYS A 13 7.39 -0.20 12.34
C LYS A 13 6.48 -0.47 11.16
N ILE A 14 6.63 -1.64 10.55
CA ILE A 14 5.76 -2.13 9.48
C ILE A 14 4.73 -3.09 10.10
N LEU A 15 3.45 -2.84 9.85
CA LEU A 15 2.35 -3.72 10.23
C LEU A 15 1.87 -4.50 9.00
N ILE A 16 2.05 -5.82 9.02
CA ILE A 16 1.60 -6.71 7.93
C ILE A 16 0.33 -7.44 8.38
N LEU A 17 -0.76 -7.26 7.63
CA LEU A 17 -2.00 -8.02 7.81
C LEU A 17 -2.14 -9.05 6.70
N SER A 18 -1.98 -10.33 7.04
CA SER A 18 -2.04 -11.45 6.08
C SER A 18 -3.23 -12.37 6.35
N GLY A 19 -3.67 -13.08 5.32
CA GLY A 19 -4.83 -13.99 5.38
C GLY A 19 -5.45 -14.24 3.99
N PRO A 20 -6.25 -15.30 3.82
CA PRO A 20 -6.82 -15.69 2.52
C PRO A 20 -7.77 -14.63 1.95
N SER A 21 -8.04 -14.68 0.64
CA SER A 21 -9.04 -13.81 0.02
C SER A 21 -10.40 -13.96 0.71
N GLY A 22 -11.11 -12.85 0.93
CA GLY A 22 -12.40 -12.83 1.65
C GLY A 22 -12.31 -12.85 3.18
N SER A 23 -11.12 -12.94 3.80
CA SER A 23 -10.97 -13.00 5.27
C SER A 23 -11.25 -11.69 6.03
N GLY A 24 -11.66 -10.61 5.34
CA GLY A 24 -11.98 -9.32 5.99
C GLY A 24 -10.80 -8.37 6.26
N LYS A 25 -9.60 -8.64 5.74
CA LYS A 25 -8.40 -7.77 5.89
C LYS A 25 -8.69 -6.30 5.57
N THR A 26 -9.35 -6.05 4.44
CA THR A 26 -9.72 -4.69 4.01
C THR A 26 -10.62 -4.00 5.02
N THR A 27 -11.56 -4.73 5.64
CA THR A 27 -12.44 -4.20 6.69
C THR A 27 -11.64 -3.79 7.92
N ILE A 28 -10.68 -4.61 8.36
CA ILE A 28 -9.81 -4.30 9.50
C ILE A 28 -8.94 -3.06 9.21
N VAL A 29 -8.31 -3.01 8.02
CA VAL A 29 -7.52 -1.84 7.60
C VAL A 29 -8.38 -0.57 7.62
N LYS A 30 -9.59 -0.63 7.06
CA LYS A 30 -10.52 0.50 7.07
C LYS A 30 -10.82 0.98 8.51
N GLN A 31 -11.16 0.07 9.41
CA GLN A 31 -11.44 0.42 10.80
C GLN A 31 -10.22 0.99 11.54
N LEU A 32 -9.01 0.49 11.26
CA LEU A 32 -7.77 1.04 11.82
C LEU A 32 -7.51 2.47 11.34
N MET A 33 -7.72 2.73 10.06
CA MET A 33 -7.54 4.07 9.47
C MET A 33 -8.62 5.06 9.91
N GLU A 34 -9.86 4.60 10.17
CA GLU A 34 -10.95 5.43 10.68
C GLU A 34 -10.79 5.79 12.16
N ARG A 35 -10.43 4.81 12.99
CA ARG A 35 -10.32 5.01 14.45
C ARG A 35 -8.99 5.62 14.87
N GLN A 36 -7.95 5.49 14.04
CA GLN A 36 -6.59 5.99 14.27
C GLN A 36 -6.08 5.79 15.71
N PRO A 37 -6.20 4.58 16.30
CA PRO A 37 -5.72 4.35 17.67
C PRO A 37 -4.19 4.49 17.78
N VAL A 38 -3.50 4.39 16.66
CA VAL A 38 -2.07 4.64 16.48
C VAL A 38 -1.85 5.34 15.14
N ARG A 39 -0.74 6.08 15.00
CA ARG A 39 -0.41 6.81 13.76
C ARG A 39 0.00 5.82 12.67
N LEU A 40 -0.91 5.55 11.74
CA LEU A 40 -0.69 4.66 10.60
C LEU A 40 -0.76 5.42 9.28
N VAL A 41 0.04 4.98 8.32
CA VAL A 41 -0.09 5.33 6.90
C VAL A 41 -0.31 4.03 6.15
N LYS A 42 -1.36 4.00 5.32
CA LYS A 42 -1.64 2.84 4.47
C LYS A 42 -0.61 2.82 3.34
N SER A 43 0.06 1.68 3.14
CA SER A 43 0.81 1.45 1.90
C SER A 43 -0.18 1.19 0.77
N ILE A 44 -0.13 2.02 -0.27
CA ILE A 44 -1.02 1.96 -1.43
C ILE A 44 -0.19 1.46 -2.61
N SER A 45 -0.48 0.24 -3.07
CA SER A 45 0.16 -0.36 -4.24
C SER A 45 -0.41 0.25 -5.54
N ALA A 46 0.31 0.09 -6.65
CA ALA A 46 -0.15 0.41 -8.00
C ALA A 46 -0.68 -0.84 -8.72
N THR A 47 -1.57 -0.64 -9.69
CA THR A 47 -2.01 -1.69 -10.61
C THR A 47 -2.39 -1.15 -11.99
N THR A 48 -2.26 -1.97 -13.02
CA THR A 48 -2.76 -1.68 -14.38
C THR A 48 -4.20 -2.13 -14.63
N ARG A 49 -4.82 -2.79 -13.65
CA ARG A 49 -6.22 -3.19 -13.72
C ARG A 49 -7.11 -1.93 -13.65
N PRO A 50 -8.20 -1.83 -14.43
CA PRO A 50 -9.19 -0.76 -14.22
C PRO A 50 -9.85 -0.84 -12.84
N PRO A 51 -10.17 0.30 -12.20
CA PRO A 51 -10.86 0.33 -10.92
C PRO A 51 -12.23 -0.34 -10.98
N ARG A 52 -12.62 -1.03 -9.91
CA ARG A 52 -14.01 -1.50 -9.70
C ARG A 52 -14.89 -0.33 -9.29
N ALA A 53 -16.21 -0.50 -9.38
CA ALA A 53 -17.20 0.56 -9.11
C ALA A 53 -17.10 1.24 -7.73
N HIS A 54 -16.49 0.59 -6.73
CA HIS A 54 -16.35 1.11 -5.36
C HIS A 54 -14.90 1.47 -4.99
N GLU A 55 -13.96 1.31 -5.91
CA GLU A 55 -12.55 1.63 -5.67
C GLU A 55 -12.24 3.07 -6.08
N VAL A 56 -11.36 3.72 -5.32
CA VAL A 56 -10.94 5.10 -5.52
C VAL A 56 -9.43 5.16 -5.77
N ASP A 57 -9.04 5.88 -6.82
CA ASP A 57 -7.63 6.12 -7.15
C ASP A 57 -6.91 6.85 -6.01
N GLN A 58 -5.65 6.48 -5.77
CA GLN A 58 -4.81 6.97 -4.67
C GLN A 58 -5.33 6.69 -3.26
N VAL A 59 -6.33 5.80 -3.13
CA VAL A 59 -6.87 5.34 -1.85
C VAL A 59 -6.80 3.82 -1.76
N ASP A 60 -7.31 3.14 -2.78
CA ASP A 60 -7.29 1.68 -2.86
C ASP A 60 -6.05 1.19 -3.59
N TYR A 61 -5.76 1.79 -4.75
CA TYR A 61 -4.56 1.59 -5.56
C TYR A 61 -4.20 2.89 -6.29
N TYR A 62 -2.97 2.98 -6.78
CA TYR A 62 -2.66 3.83 -7.93
C TYR A 62 -3.06 3.09 -9.20
N PHE A 63 -4.12 3.54 -9.87
CA PHE A 63 -4.56 2.94 -11.13
C PHE A 63 -3.77 3.57 -12.27
N LEU A 64 -2.72 2.88 -12.69
CA LEU A 64 -1.83 3.33 -13.76
C LEU A 64 -2.23 2.68 -15.08
N ASP A 65 -1.98 3.35 -16.20
CA ASP A 65 -1.94 2.63 -17.47
C ASP A 65 -0.66 1.77 -17.56
N ARG A 66 -0.66 0.81 -18.48
CA ARG A 66 0.47 -0.11 -18.63
C ARG A 66 1.78 0.61 -19.00
N PRO A 67 1.83 1.57 -19.94
CA PRO A 67 3.04 2.32 -20.24
C PRO A 67 3.63 3.04 -19.01
N THR A 68 2.79 3.69 -18.21
CA THR A 68 3.24 4.38 -16.99
C THR A 68 3.77 3.39 -15.94
N PHE A 69 3.14 2.22 -15.81
CA PHE A 69 3.63 1.18 -14.90
C PHE A 69 5.00 0.66 -15.36
N GLU A 70 5.17 0.39 -16.65
CA GLU A 70 6.42 -0.10 -17.24
C GLU A 70 7.54 0.94 -17.10
N GLU A 71 7.26 2.22 -17.32
CA GLU A 71 8.22 3.31 -17.08
C GLU A 71 8.73 3.33 -15.63
N LYS A 72 7.83 3.12 -14.66
CA LYS A 72 8.21 3.04 -13.24
C LYS A 72 9.04 1.80 -12.91
N LEU A 73 8.75 0.70 -13.60
CA LEU A 73 9.52 -0.53 -13.49
C LEU A 73 10.97 -0.31 -13.99
N GLU A 74 11.13 0.35 -15.14
CA GLU A 74 12.44 0.70 -15.70
C GLU A 74 13.25 1.65 -14.82
N LYS A 75 12.57 2.43 -13.98
CA LYS A 75 13.18 3.39 -13.04
C LYS A 75 13.48 2.79 -11.65
N ASP A 76 13.26 1.50 -11.44
CA ASP A 76 13.37 0.83 -10.13
C ASP A 76 12.54 1.54 -9.03
N GLU A 77 11.38 2.09 -9.38
CA GLU A 77 10.49 2.82 -8.45
C GLU A 77 9.56 1.88 -7.65
N PHE A 78 9.64 0.56 -7.85
CA PHE A 78 8.84 -0.42 -7.10
C PHE A 78 9.72 -1.23 -6.15
N LEU A 79 9.27 -1.34 -4.89
CA LEU A 79 9.84 -2.27 -3.90
C LEU A 79 9.59 -3.73 -4.27
N GLU A 80 8.40 -4.02 -4.82
CA GLU A 80 8.03 -5.34 -5.34
C GLU A 80 7.01 -5.19 -6.47
N HIS A 81 6.97 -6.16 -7.39
CA HIS A 81 5.98 -6.20 -8.45
C HIS A 81 5.68 -7.63 -8.91
N ALA A 82 4.48 -7.84 -9.47
CA ALA A 82 4.05 -9.11 -10.04
C ALA A 82 3.06 -8.91 -11.19
N GLU A 83 3.07 -9.86 -12.14
CA GLU A 83 2.05 -9.99 -13.18
C GLU A 83 1.08 -11.13 -12.85
N VAL A 84 -0.22 -10.87 -12.95
CA VAL A 84 -1.26 -11.89 -12.78
C VAL A 84 -1.48 -12.59 -14.11
N PHE A 85 -0.89 -13.78 -14.29
CA PHE A 85 -0.86 -14.51 -15.56
C PHE A 85 -2.23 -14.69 -16.25
N GLN A 86 -3.30 -14.88 -15.48
CA GLN A 86 -4.64 -15.09 -16.05
C GLN A 86 -5.21 -13.83 -16.72
N THR A 87 -4.79 -12.64 -16.28
CA THR A 87 -5.36 -11.36 -16.75
C THR A 87 -4.33 -10.47 -17.45
N GLY A 88 -3.03 -10.71 -17.24
CA GLY A 88 -1.96 -9.80 -17.67
C GLY A 88 -1.96 -8.46 -16.92
N TYR A 89 -2.64 -8.36 -15.77
CA TYR A 89 -2.60 -7.14 -14.96
C TYR A 89 -1.34 -7.14 -14.09
N LEU A 90 -0.69 -5.99 -14.01
CA LEU A 90 0.48 -5.74 -13.19
C LEU A 90 0.05 -5.16 -11.85
N TYR A 91 0.78 -5.51 -10.81
CA TYR A 91 0.66 -4.98 -9.46
C TYR A 91 2.06 -4.70 -8.92
N GLY A 92 2.21 -3.65 -8.12
CA GLY A 92 3.48 -3.38 -7.43
C GLY A 92 3.35 -2.37 -6.32
N THR A 93 4.28 -2.37 -5.38
CA THR A 93 4.32 -1.44 -4.24
C THR A 93 5.44 -0.44 -4.45
N LEU A 94 5.10 0.86 -4.46
CA LEU A 94 6.04 1.98 -4.61
C LEU A 94 6.92 2.18 -3.36
#